data_AF-A0A0V1DIV1-F1
#
_entry.id   AF-A0A0V1DIV1-F1
#
_cell.length_a   1.000
_cell.length_b   1.000
_cell.length_c   1.000
_cell.angle_alpha   90.00
_cell.angle_beta   90.00
_cell.angle_gamma   90.00
#
_symmetry.space_group_name_H-M   'P 1'
#
loop_
_entity.id
_entity.type
_entity.pdbx_description
1 polymer ?
#
loop_
_entity_poly.entity_id
_entity_poly.type
_entity_poly.pdbx_seq_one_letter_code
_entity_poly.pdbx_strand_id
1 'polypeptide(L)'
;LFCFFRAAHDFITSEEKLAKISRQLGIYDLLMADNFPYNNSLMSSSLRSIVGAILFDENEAEAGYFVQDFVLTQLINVDINELWYFKEPLKILTALLEKNNRGTPEPRILRSSGEFTVTPVYVVGIYCDKKLLGESAGESVLIATEMAARDCLKNLWGLTENSMKFTFGEQGRQIDLHDFYEMPNQSLNSQLNFKIELSDDLYKEPLTPQQMTIKYKREIEKTIGTPYRRRLWHFFYPGTLHKTSPRRFIAPKAKTI
;
A
#
# COMPACT_ATOMS: atom_id res chain seq x y z
N LEU A 1 -3.18 -18.15 4.44
CA LEU A 1 -3.45 -18.07 2.99
C LEU A 1 -4.69 -17.25 2.65
N PHE A 2 -5.83 -17.47 3.33
CA PHE A 2 -7.14 -16.97 2.84
C PHE A 2 -7.36 -15.46 2.80
N CYS A 3 -6.59 -14.64 3.52
CA CYS A 3 -6.83 -13.19 3.62
C CYS A 3 -6.51 -12.39 2.37
N PHE A 4 -5.59 -12.87 1.54
CA PHE A 4 -5.15 -12.19 0.32
C PHE A 4 -6.25 -12.19 -0.75
N PHE A 5 -7.08 -13.25 -0.80
CA PHE A 5 -8.06 -13.44 -1.86
C PHE A 5 -9.09 -12.32 -1.94
N ARG A 6 -9.53 -11.77 -0.81
CA ARG A 6 -10.49 -10.65 -0.84
C ARG A 6 -9.87 -9.38 -1.42
N ALA A 7 -8.65 -9.03 -1.01
CA ALA A 7 -7.97 -7.85 -1.53
C ALA A 7 -7.64 -8.00 -3.03
N ALA A 8 -7.16 -9.17 -3.44
CA ALA A 8 -6.92 -9.47 -4.85
C ALA A 8 -8.20 -9.41 -5.68
N HIS A 9 -9.30 -9.98 -5.18
CA HIS A 9 -10.62 -9.87 -5.81
C HIS A 9 -11.04 -8.41 -5.98
N ASP A 10 -10.99 -7.61 -4.92
CA ASP A 10 -11.43 -6.21 -4.94
C ASP A 10 -10.55 -5.36 -5.88
N PHE A 11 -9.25 -5.66 -5.97
CA PHE A 11 -8.35 -5.02 -6.92
C PHE A 11 -8.70 -5.34 -8.38
N ILE A 12 -8.87 -6.62 -8.72
CA ILE A 12 -9.16 -7.05 -10.10
C ILE A 12 -10.55 -6.58 -10.54
N THR A 13 -11.52 -6.59 -9.62
CA THR A 13 -12.89 -6.16 -9.88
C THR A 13 -13.08 -4.64 -9.83
N SER A 14 -12.02 -3.87 -9.55
CA SER A 14 -12.05 -2.41 -9.57
C SER A 14 -12.47 -1.86 -10.94
N GLU A 15 -13.20 -0.75 -10.92
CA GLU A 15 -13.73 -0.13 -12.15
C GLU A 15 -12.60 0.25 -13.11
N GLU A 16 -11.46 0.72 -12.59
CA GLU A 16 -10.32 1.14 -13.39
C GLU A 16 -9.68 -0.02 -14.15
N LYS A 17 -9.46 -1.17 -13.48
CA LYS A 17 -8.85 -2.34 -14.10
C LYS A 17 -9.79 -2.96 -15.13
N LEU A 18 -11.08 -3.12 -14.82
CA LEU A 18 -12.07 -3.61 -15.77
C LEU A 18 -12.27 -2.66 -16.96
N ALA A 19 -12.27 -1.34 -16.73
CA ALA A 19 -12.32 -0.35 -17.82
C ALA A 19 -11.08 -0.43 -18.73
N LYS A 20 -9.90 -0.74 -18.17
CA LYS A 20 -8.68 -0.94 -18.95
C LYS A 20 -8.77 -2.18 -19.84
N ILE A 21 -9.23 -3.32 -19.29
CA ILE A 21 -9.39 -4.56 -20.08
C ILE A 21 -10.39 -4.33 -21.21
N SER A 22 -11.53 -3.69 -20.93
CA SER A 22 -12.55 -3.44 -21.95
C SER A 22 -12.06 -2.57 -23.11
N ARG A 23 -11.24 -1.55 -22.82
CA ARG A 23 -10.55 -0.77 -23.87
C ARG A 23 -9.58 -1.64 -24.67
N GLN A 24 -8.82 -2.52 -24.02
CA GLN A 24 -7.88 -3.43 -24.70
C GLN A 24 -8.60 -4.45 -25.61
N LEU A 25 -9.80 -4.87 -25.22
CA LEU A 25 -10.65 -5.78 -26.01
C LEU A 25 -11.44 -5.08 -27.13
N GLY A 26 -11.33 -3.76 -27.27
CA GLY A 26 -12.06 -3.01 -28.30
C GLY A 26 -13.55 -2.79 -28.01
N ILE A 27 -14.03 -3.10 -26.79
CA ILE A 27 -15.43 -2.88 -26.38
C ILE A 27 -15.78 -1.39 -26.46
N TYR A 28 -14.78 -0.52 -26.27
CA TYR A 28 -14.94 0.93 -26.39
C TYR A 28 -15.54 1.35 -27.74
N ASP A 29 -15.20 0.68 -28.85
CA ASP A 29 -15.70 1.05 -30.18
C ASP A 29 -17.05 0.41 -30.52
N LEU A 30 -17.40 -0.69 -29.84
CA LEU A 30 -18.63 -1.45 -30.06
C LEU A 30 -19.81 -0.94 -29.22
N LEU A 31 -19.52 -0.11 -28.21
CA LEU A 31 -20.55 0.36 -27.30
C LEU A 31 -21.45 1.41 -27.93
N MET A 32 -22.75 1.14 -27.83
CA MET A 32 -23.80 2.05 -28.25
C MET A 32 -24.30 2.83 -27.03
N ALA A 33 -23.69 3.99 -26.77
CA ALA A 33 -24.09 4.89 -25.69
C ALA A 33 -23.89 6.36 -26.11
N ASP A 34 -24.74 7.26 -25.61
CA ASP A 34 -24.78 8.65 -26.06
C ASP A 34 -23.66 9.54 -25.46
N ASN A 35 -22.86 9.03 -24.52
CA ASN A 35 -21.91 9.79 -23.71
C ASN A 35 -20.44 9.52 -24.08
N PHE A 36 -19.96 10.09 -25.19
CA PHE A 36 -18.56 10.01 -25.60
C PHE A 36 -17.73 11.20 -25.05
N PRO A 37 -16.55 10.99 -24.43
CA PRO A 37 -15.87 9.71 -24.15
C PRO A 37 -16.48 8.94 -22.97
N TYR A 38 -16.41 7.61 -23.03
CA TYR A 38 -17.08 6.75 -22.05
C TYR A 38 -16.38 6.69 -20.68
N ASN A 39 -17.20 6.81 -19.63
CA ASN A 39 -16.76 6.70 -18.23
C ASN A 39 -16.30 5.27 -17.88
N ASN A 40 -15.37 5.14 -16.92
CA ASN A 40 -14.87 3.84 -16.46
C ASN A 40 -15.98 2.93 -15.90
N SER A 41 -16.97 3.50 -15.19
CA SER A 41 -18.11 2.75 -14.66
C SER A 41 -18.92 2.08 -15.78
N LEU A 42 -19.19 2.80 -16.88
CA LEU A 42 -19.87 2.25 -18.06
C LEU A 42 -19.04 1.10 -18.66
N MET A 43 -17.74 1.31 -18.89
CA MET A 43 -16.83 0.30 -19.45
C MET A 43 -16.76 -0.97 -18.60
N SER A 44 -16.62 -0.81 -17.29
CA SER A 44 -16.57 -1.93 -16.35
C SER A 44 -17.88 -2.72 -16.34
N SER A 45 -19.02 -2.02 -16.40
CA SER A 45 -20.35 -2.64 -16.45
C SER A 45 -20.57 -3.40 -17.75
N SER A 46 -20.18 -2.82 -18.89
CA SER A 46 -20.27 -3.48 -20.19
C SER A 46 -19.46 -4.77 -20.25
N LEU A 47 -18.23 -4.76 -19.71
CA LEU A 47 -17.42 -5.98 -19.64
C LEU A 47 -18.09 -7.05 -18.77
N ARG A 48 -18.62 -6.66 -17.60
CA ARG A 48 -19.39 -7.57 -16.73
C ARG A 48 -20.64 -8.12 -17.42
N SER A 49 -21.34 -7.30 -18.21
CA SER A 49 -22.49 -7.72 -19.00
C SER A 49 -22.12 -8.75 -20.06
N ILE A 50 -20.97 -8.59 -20.73
CA ILE A 50 -20.47 -9.58 -21.70
C ILE A 50 -20.16 -10.91 -21.00
N VAL A 51 -19.46 -10.88 -19.86
CA VAL A 51 -19.20 -12.10 -19.07
C VAL A 51 -20.50 -12.76 -18.62
N GLY A 52 -21.50 -11.97 -18.20
CA GLY A 52 -22.82 -12.46 -17.84
C GLY A 52 -23.62 -13.03 -19.01
N ALA A 53 -23.46 -12.47 -20.22
CA ALA A 53 -24.06 -13.01 -21.44
C ALA A 53 -23.43 -14.34 -21.83
N ILE A 54 -22.09 -14.46 -21.76
CA ILE A 54 -21.38 -15.74 -21.95
C ILE A 54 -21.88 -16.76 -20.93
N LEU A 55 -22.03 -16.39 -19.66
CA LEU A 55 -22.57 -17.30 -18.64
C LEU A 55 -24.01 -17.77 -18.91
N PHE A 56 -24.80 -16.97 -19.66
CA PHE A 56 -26.18 -17.30 -20.00
C PHE A 56 -26.30 -18.15 -21.27
N ASP A 57 -25.49 -17.86 -22.30
CA ASP A 57 -25.52 -18.54 -23.59
C ASP A 57 -24.68 -19.84 -23.58
N GLU A 58 -23.49 -19.76 -22.98
CA GLU A 58 -22.49 -20.82 -22.87
C GLU A 58 -22.51 -21.46 -21.47
N ASN A 59 -21.69 -22.50 -21.27
CA ASN A 59 -21.57 -23.14 -19.95
C ASN A 59 -20.67 -22.31 -19.02
N GLU A 60 -20.85 -22.50 -17.70
CA GLU A 60 -20.05 -21.86 -16.64
C GLU A 60 -18.53 -21.98 -16.84
N ALA A 61 -18.08 -23.09 -17.43
CA ALA A 61 -16.67 -23.32 -17.74
C ALA A 61 -16.08 -22.30 -18.72
N GLU A 62 -16.82 -21.91 -19.76
CA GLU A 62 -16.33 -20.99 -20.80
C GLU A 62 -16.23 -19.56 -20.28
N ALA A 63 -17.21 -19.14 -19.47
CA ALA A 63 -17.13 -17.88 -18.72
C ALA A 63 -15.92 -17.88 -17.77
N GLY A 64 -15.64 -19.01 -17.11
CA GLY A 64 -14.46 -19.20 -16.27
C GLY A 64 -13.15 -19.04 -17.03
N TYR A 65 -13.05 -19.64 -18.24
CA TYR A 65 -11.87 -19.51 -19.10
C TYR A 65 -11.67 -18.07 -19.59
N PHE A 66 -12.74 -17.36 -19.93
CA PHE A 66 -12.66 -15.94 -20.28
C PHE A 66 -12.07 -15.10 -19.13
N VAL A 67 -12.54 -15.32 -17.90
CA VAL A 67 -12.02 -14.63 -16.71
C VAL A 67 -10.55 -15.01 -16.47
N GLN A 68 -10.19 -16.28 -16.63
CA GLN A 68 -8.81 -16.74 -16.47
C GLN A 68 -7.85 -16.08 -17.47
N ASP A 69 -8.25 -16.00 -18.74
CA ASP A 69 -7.39 -15.53 -19.82
C ASP A 69 -7.27 -13.99 -19.85
N PHE A 70 -8.33 -13.24 -19.53
CA PHE A 70 -8.33 -11.76 -19.64
C PHE A 70 -8.28 -11.01 -18.31
N VAL A 71 -8.90 -11.55 -17.26
CA VAL A 71 -9.09 -10.83 -16.00
C VAL A 71 -7.99 -11.20 -15.01
N LEU A 72 -7.67 -12.49 -14.86
CA LEU A 72 -6.60 -12.95 -13.96
C LEU A 72 -5.19 -12.59 -14.45
N THR A 73 -5.00 -12.42 -15.76
CA THR A 73 -3.72 -11.97 -16.32
C THR A 73 -3.30 -10.58 -15.83
N GLN A 74 -4.23 -9.77 -15.31
CA GLN A 74 -3.90 -8.48 -14.68
C GLN A 74 -3.13 -8.62 -13.36
N LEU A 75 -3.10 -9.81 -12.72
CA LEU A 75 -2.31 -10.05 -11.51
C LEU A 75 -0.85 -10.38 -11.80
N ILE A 76 -0.49 -10.67 -13.04
CA ILE A 76 0.88 -11.01 -13.41
C ILE A 76 1.78 -9.81 -13.10
N ASN A 77 2.89 -10.06 -12.40
CA ASN A 77 3.88 -9.06 -11.99
C ASN A 77 3.33 -7.92 -11.10
N VAL A 78 2.16 -8.08 -10.49
CA VAL A 78 1.65 -7.12 -9.50
C VAL A 78 2.18 -7.50 -8.12
N ASP A 79 2.81 -6.54 -7.43
CA ASP A 79 3.27 -6.77 -6.06
C ASP A 79 2.09 -6.75 -5.08
N ILE A 80 2.20 -7.54 -4.02
CA ILE A 80 1.16 -7.63 -2.98
C ILE A 80 0.97 -6.29 -2.29
N ASN A 81 2.05 -5.51 -2.15
CA ASN A 81 1.99 -4.19 -1.55
C ASN A 81 1.22 -3.18 -2.42
N GLU A 82 1.17 -3.39 -3.74
CA GLU A 82 0.34 -2.60 -4.66
C GLU A 82 -1.13 -3.03 -4.58
N LEU A 83 -1.39 -4.34 -4.47
CA LEU A 83 -2.73 -4.88 -4.29
C LEU A 83 -3.35 -4.43 -2.96
N TRP A 84 -2.53 -4.40 -1.91
CA TRP A 84 -3.01 -4.24 -0.55
C TRP A 84 -2.00 -3.55 0.35
N TYR A 85 -2.09 -2.22 0.42
CA TYR A 85 -1.22 -1.41 1.27
C TYR A 85 -1.84 -1.14 2.65
N PHE A 86 -1.14 -1.56 3.70
CA PHE A 86 -1.50 -1.35 5.11
C PHE A 86 -0.47 -0.46 5.81
N LYS A 87 -0.97 0.41 6.71
CA LYS A 87 -0.14 1.39 7.44
C LYS A 87 0.83 0.78 8.44
N GLU A 88 0.41 -0.26 9.17
CA GLU A 88 1.15 -0.78 10.32
C GLU A 88 1.53 -2.26 10.15
N PRO A 89 2.48 -2.58 9.25
CA PRO A 89 2.82 -3.95 8.88
C PRO A 89 3.36 -4.77 10.05
N LEU A 90 4.13 -4.14 10.95
CA LEU A 90 4.68 -4.80 12.12
C LEU A 90 3.60 -5.27 13.09
N LYS A 91 2.54 -4.49 13.31
CA LYS A 91 1.43 -4.88 14.20
C LYS A 91 0.61 -6.03 13.65
N ILE A 92 0.45 -6.07 12.32
CA ILE A 92 -0.20 -7.19 11.63
C ILE A 92 0.66 -8.45 11.77
N LEU A 93 1.97 -8.32 11.59
CA LEU A 93 2.91 -9.42 11.75
C LEU A 93 2.91 -9.96 13.19
N THR A 94 2.96 -9.10 14.22
CA THR A 94 2.95 -9.54 15.63
C THR A 94 1.69 -10.34 15.94
N ALA A 95 0.52 -9.83 15.58
CA ALA A 95 -0.74 -10.50 15.86
C ALA A 95 -0.89 -11.82 15.10
N LEU A 96 -0.37 -11.89 13.88
CA LEU A 96 -0.38 -13.12 13.09
C LEU A 96 0.59 -14.17 13.65
N LEU A 97 1.76 -13.75 14.16
CA LEU A 97 2.71 -14.63 14.85
C LEU A 97 2.15 -15.13 16.18
N GLU A 98 1.52 -14.26 16.98
CA GLU A 98 0.83 -14.61 18.23
C GLU A 98 -0.26 -15.66 17.98
N LYS A 99 -1.10 -15.44 16.96
CA LYS A 99 -2.14 -16.40 16.55
C LYS A 99 -1.56 -17.77 16.16
N ASN A 100 -0.37 -17.77 15.57
CA ASN A 100 0.34 -18.98 15.16
C ASN A 100 1.22 -19.58 16.29
N ASN A 101 1.07 -19.10 17.53
CA ASN A 101 1.87 -19.52 18.70
C ASN A 101 3.39 -19.41 18.48
N ARG A 102 3.84 -18.38 17.75
CA ARG A 102 5.27 -18.06 17.56
C ARG A 102 5.73 -16.95 18.49
N GLY A 103 7.04 -16.81 18.67
CA GLY A 103 7.63 -15.73 19.46
C GLY A 103 7.35 -14.33 18.89
N THR A 104 7.64 -13.30 19.70
CA THR A 104 7.50 -11.91 19.27
C THR A 104 8.56 -11.55 18.22
N PRO A 105 8.21 -10.82 17.15
CA PRO A 105 9.17 -10.41 16.13
C PRO A 105 10.16 -9.37 16.67
N GLU A 106 11.45 -9.63 16.49
CA GLU A 106 12.56 -8.77 16.88
C GLU A 106 13.24 -8.17 15.63
N PRO A 107 12.99 -6.89 15.29
CA PRO A 107 13.72 -6.22 14.22
C PRO A 107 15.17 -5.93 14.62
N ARG A 108 16.12 -6.23 13.74
CA ARG A 108 17.55 -5.96 13.91
C ARG A 108 18.16 -5.38 12.66
N ILE A 109 19.03 -4.39 12.82
CA ILE A 109 19.82 -3.85 11.71
C ILE A 109 20.88 -4.89 11.35
N LEU A 110 20.84 -5.37 10.11
CA LEU A 110 21.81 -6.33 9.57
C LEU A 110 22.98 -5.60 8.93
N ARG A 111 22.69 -4.53 8.17
CA ARG A 111 23.68 -3.73 7.46
C ARG A 111 23.25 -2.26 7.46
N SER A 112 24.21 -1.35 7.49
CA SER A 112 23.99 0.07 7.27
C SER A 112 25.09 0.62 6.37
N SER A 113 24.73 1.58 5.52
CA SER A 113 25.65 2.26 4.62
C SER A 113 25.25 3.72 4.49
N GLY A 114 26.25 4.61 4.48
CA GLY A 114 26.03 6.04 4.24
C GLY A 114 25.17 6.74 5.30
N GLU A 115 25.23 6.33 6.57
CA GLU A 115 24.39 6.85 7.68
C GLU A 115 24.40 8.38 7.82
N PHE A 116 25.53 9.02 7.48
CA PHE A 116 25.70 10.48 7.53
C PHE A 116 25.54 11.18 6.18
N THR A 117 25.06 10.47 5.16
CA THR A 117 24.85 11.02 3.82
C THR A 117 23.39 11.41 3.60
N VAL A 118 23.11 12.07 2.48
CA VAL A 118 21.74 12.43 2.08
C VAL A 118 20.91 11.18 1.74
N THR A 119 21.56 10.10 1.33
CA THR A 119 20.93 8.86 0.88
C THR A 119 21.45 7.66 1.69
N PRO A 120 21.13 7.59 2.99
CA PRO A 120 21.49 6.43 3.80
C PRO A 120 20.70 5.20 3.37
N VAL A 121 21.29 4.02 3.58
CA VAL A 121 20.65 2.73 3.29
C VAL A 121 20.79 1.84 4.52
N TYR A 122 19.67 1.39 5.05
CA TYR A 122 19.58 0.46 6.17
C TYR A 122 18.96 -0.84 5.71
N VAL A 123 19.59 -1.96 6.06
CA VAL A 123 19.02 -3.30 5.86
C VAL A 123 18.61 -3.84 7.22
N VAL A 124 17.32 -4.10 7.38
CA VAL A 124 16.73 -4.61 8.62
C VAL A 124 16.19 -6.01 8.37
N GLY A 125 16.51 -6.93 9.26
CA GLY A 125 15.95 -8.28 9.32
C GLY A 125 15.06 -8.44 10.54
N ILE A 126 13.96 -9.18 10.41
CA ILE A 126 13.08 -9.52 11.53
C ILE A 126 13.32 -10.97 11.93
N TYR A 127 13.66 -11.16 13.21
CA TYR A 127 13.86 -12.47 13.80
C TYR A 127 12.66 -12.89 14.63
N CYS A 128 12.35 -14.18 14.63
CA CYS A 128 11.43 -14.81 15.56
C CYS A 128 12.09 -16.10 16.05
N ASP A 129 12.20 -16.29 17.37
CA ASP A 129 12.85 -17.46 17.96
C ASP A 129 14.26 -17.73 17.40
N LYS A 130 15.04 -16.66 17.21
CA LYS A 130 16.40 -16.65 16.61
C LYS A 130 16.46 -17.08 15.14
N LYS A 131 15.33 -17.19 14.45
CA LYS A 131 15.26 -17.46 13.01
C LYS A 131 14.87 -16.20 12.25
N LEU A 132 15.59 -15.90 11.16
CA LEU A 132 15.25 -14.80 10.27
C LEU A 132 13.97 -15.15 9.50
N LEU A 133 12.93 -14.31 9.60
CA LEU A 133 11.66 -14.48 8.88
C LEU A 133 11.66 -13.75 7.53
N GLY A 134 12.36 -12.61 7.46
CA GLY A 134 12.43 -11.75 6.29
C GLY A 134 13.37 -10.59 6.54
N GLU A 135 13.82 -9.98 5.45
CA GLU A 135 14.74 -8.85 5.46
C GLU A 135 14.43 -7.88 4.33
N SER A 136 14.69 -6.59 4.54
CA SER A 136 14.55 -5.61 3.48
C SER A 136 15.44 -4.39 3.72
N ALA A 137 15.63 -3.60 2.66
CA ALA A 137 16.33 -2.33 2.73
C ALA A 137 15.35 -1.15 2.79
N GLY A 138 15.78 -0.04 3.38
CA GLY A 138 15.05 1.22 3.40
C GLY A 138 15.95 2.42 3.64
N GLU A 139 15.44 3.62 3.32
CA GLU A 139 16.17 4.89 3.49
C GLU A 139 16.29 5.31 4.97
N SER A 140 15.37 4.89 5.82
CA SER A 140 15.43 5.11 7.26
C SER A 140 15.24 3.81 8.00
N VAL A 141 15.68 3.74 9.25
CA VAL A 141 15.50 2.55 10.09
C VAL A 141 14.01 2.19 10.21
N LEU A 142 13.11 3.19 10.30
CA LEU A 142 11.67 2.97 10.39
C LEU A 142 11.09 2.41 9.07
N ILE A 143 11.52 2.94 7.92
CA ILE A 143 11.05 2.45 6.63
C ILE A 143 11.59 1.04 6.37
N ALA A 144 12.86 0.78 6.70
CA ALA A 144 13.45 -0.55 6.57
C ALA A 144 12.78 -1.58 7.48
N THR A 145 12.39 -1.23 8.71
CA THR A 145 11.64 -2.14 9.59
C THR A 145 10.24 -2.43 9.05
N GLU A 146 9.54 -1.43 8.53
CA GLU A 146 8.24 -1.61 7.90
C GLU A 146 8.30 -2.47 6.64
N MET A 147 9.27 -2.24 5.76
CA MET A 147 9.50 -3.04 4.56
C MET A 147 9.87 -4.48 4.93
N ALA A 148 10.65 -4.70 6.00
CA ALA A 148 11.05 -6.03 6.44
C ALA A 148 9.84 -6.80 6.99
N ALA A 149 8.90 -6.09 7.63
CA ALA A 149 7.66 -6.66 8.11
C ALA A 149 6.74 -7.09 6.95
N ARG A 150 6.70 -6.30 5.87
CA ARG A 150 5.97 -6.66 4.64
C ARG A 150 6.58 -7.90 3.99
N ASP A 151 7.91 -7.98 3.90
CA ASP A 151 8.60 -9.17 3.40
C ASP A 151 8.29 -10.42 4.26
N CYS A 152 8.28 -10.27 5.59
CA CYS A 152 7.87 -11.36 6.48
C CYS A 152 6.44 -11.83 6.23
N LEU A 153 5.49 -10.91 6.03
CA LEU A 153 4.10 -11.26 5.72
C LEU A 153 3.99 -11.98 4.37
N LYS A 154 4.70 -11.50 3.35
CA LYS A 154 4.81 -12.14 2.03
C LYS A 154 5.33 -13.58 2.14
N ASN A 155 6.39 -13.79 2.93
CA ASN A 155 6.97 -15.11 3.20
C ASN A 155 5.99 -16.03 3.96
N LEU A 156 5.27 -15.50 4.96
CA LEU A 156 4.27 -16.27 5.72
C LEU A 156 3.05 -16.67 4.89
N TRP A 157 2.68 -15.87 3.89
CA TRP A 157 1.61 -16.21 2.96
C TRP A 157 2.06 -17.11 1.81
N GLY A 158 3.36 -17.36 1.68
CA GLY A 158 3.92 -18.18 0.61
C GLY A 158 3.85 -17.51 -0.76
N LEU A 159 3.82 -16.18 -0.80
CA LEU A 159 3.72 -15.38 -2.03
C LEU A 159 5.10 -14.89 -2.48
N THR A 160 6.12 -15.74 -2.42
CA THR A 160 7.47 -15.41 -2.87
C THR A 160 7.55 -15.49 -4.39
N GLU A 161 8.50 -14.78 -5.01
CA GLU A 161 8.64 -14.75 -6.48
C GLU A 161 8.83 -16.14 -7.09
N ASN A 162 9.42 -17.07 -6.33
CA ASN A 162 9.66 -18.44 -6.75
C ASN A 162 8.45 -19.37 -6.58
N SER A 163 7.45 -19.00 -5.77
CA SER A 163 6.33 -19.89 -5.43
C SER A 163 5.16 -19.76 -6.41
N MET A 164 4.98 -18.60 -7.05
CA MET A 164 3.79 -18.33 -7.84
C MET A 164 3.99 -18.68 -9.31
N LYS A 165 3.76 -19.94 -9.66
CA LYS A 165 3.66 -20.39 -11.06
C LYS A 165 2.19 -20.42 -11.46
N PHE A 166 1.69 -19.30 -11.96
CA PHE A 166 0.35 -19.26 -12.55
C PHE A 166 0.39 -19.95 -13.92
N THR A 167 -0.33 -21.07 -14.07
CA THR A 167 -0.41 -21.80 -15.35
C THR A 167 -1.58 -21.27 -16.17
N PHE A 168 -1.32 -21.06 -17.47
CA PHE A 168 -2.32 -20.61 -18.45
C PHE A 168 -2.53 -21.68 -19.53
N GLY A 169 -3.58 -21.52 -20.33
CA GLY A 169 -3.92 -22.46 -21.40
C GLY A 169 -4.40 -23.81 -20.86
N GLU A 170 -4.16 -24.90 -21.60
CA GLU A 170 -4.68 -26.23 -21.27
C GLU A 170 -4.33 -26.68 -19.84
N GLN A 171 -3.12 -26.37 -19.37
CA GLN A 171 -2.67 -26.70 -18.01
C GLN A 171 -3.42 -25.90 -16.93
N GLY A 172 -3.79 -24.66 -17.23
CA GLY A 172 -4.59 -23.82 -16.33
C GLY A 172 -6.06 -24.25 -16.29
N ARG A 173 -6.57 -24.81 -17.40
CA ARG A 173 -7.96 -25.28 -17.54
C ARG A 173 -8.23 -26.63 -16.86
N GLN A 174 -7.17 -27.40 -16.60
CA GLN A 174 -7.23 -28.68 -15.87
C GLN A 174 -7.30 -28.51 -14.34
N ILE A 175 -7.24 -27.28 -13.83
CA ILE A 175 -7.31 -27.03 -12.39
C ILE A 175 -8.78 -27.13 -11.96
N ASP A 176 -9.08 -28.06 -11.07
CA ASP A 176 -10.41 -28.18 -10.47
C ASP A 176 -10.65 -27.02 -9.49
N LEU A 177 -11.47 -26.06 -9.93
CA LEU A 177 -11.80 -24.85 -9.15
C LEU A 177 -13.11 -24.97 -8.34
N HIS A 178 -13.87 -26.06 -8.56
CA HIS A 178 -15.23 -26.22 -8.03
C HIS A 178 -15.28 -26.10 -6.49
N ASP A 179 -14.34 -26.76 -5.81
CA ASP A 179 -14.23 -26.74 -4.34
C ASP A 179 -13.96 -25.33 -3.77
N PHE A 180 -13.40 -24.42 -4.57
CA PHE A 180 -13.06 -23.07 -4.13
C PHE A 180 -14.18 -22.05 -4.35
N TYR A 181 -15.18 -22.34 -5.19
CA TYR A 181 -16.30 -21.42 -5.44
C TYR A 181 -17.21 -21.24 -4.23
N GLU A 182 -17.39 -22.30 -3.44
CA GLU A 182 -18.24 -22.26 -2.24
C GLU A 182 -17.54 -21.60 -1.04
N MET A 183 -16.21 -21.40 -1.11
CA MET A 183 -15.44 -20.82 -0.02
C MET A 183 -15.58 -19.30 0.00
N PRO A 184 -16.07 -18.69 1.10
CA PRO A 184 -16.14 -17.24 1.17
C PRO A 184 -14.72 -16.63 1.22
N ASN A 185 -14.52 -15.58 0.43
CA ASN A 185 -13.29 -14.78 0.47
C ASN A 185 -13.10 -14.18 1.88
N GLN A 186 -12.14 -14.71 2.65
CA GLN A 186 -11.86 -14.22 3.99
C GLN A 186 -11.07 -12.91 3.92
N SER A 187 -11.40 -11.97 4.82
CA SER A 187 -10.61 -10.75 5.00
C SER A 187 -9.62 -10.93 6.14
N LEU A 188 -8.55 -10.13 6.18
CA LEU A 188 -7.60 -10.20 7.30
C LEU A 188 -8.20 -9.63 8.59
N ASN A 189 -9.18 -8.72 8.48
CA ASN A 189 -9.96 -8.19 9.60
C ASN A 189 -10.81 -9.28 10.29
N SER A 190 -11.27 -10.32 9.60
CA SER A 190 -11.99 -11.42 10.27
C SER A 190 -11.06 -12.34 11.05
N GLN A 191 -9.76 -12.31 10.73
CA GLN A 191 -8.77 -13.17 11.35
C GLN A 191 -8.05 -12.53 12.54
N LEU A 192 -8.00 -11.21 12.60
CA LEU A 192 -7.35 -10.42 13.65
C LEU A 192 -8.39 -9.58 14.42
N ASN A 193 -8.20 -9.45 15.73
CA ASN A 193 -9.15 -8.72 16.61
C ASN A 193 -9.03 -7.18 16.53
N PHE A 194 -8.42 -6.64 15.48
CA PHE A 194 -8.28 -5.19 15.31
C PHE A 194 -8.54 -4.78 13.85
N LYS A 195 -8.96 -3.53 13.66
CA LYS A 195 -9.22 -2.97 12.34
C LYS A 195 -7.89 -2.59 11.67
N ILE A 196 -7.68 -3.10 10.48
CA ILE A 196 -6.54 -2.71 9.65
C ILE A 196 -6.91 -1.46 8.86
N GLU A 197 -6.13 -0.40 9.05
CA GLU A 197 -6.22 0.79 8.21
C GLU A 197 -5.47 0.56 6.89
N LEU A 198 -6.23 0.62 5.80
CA LEU A 198 -5.67 0.75 4.46
C LEU A 198 -5.28 2.21 4.21
N SER A 199 -4.26 2.42 3.39
CA SER A 199 -3.90 3.76 2.93
C SER A 199 -3.40 3.73 1.50
N ASP A 200 -3.83 4.72 0.72
CA ASP A 200 -3.31 4.94 -0.64
C ASP A 200 -2.11 5.90 -0.64
N ASP A 201 -1.50 6.12 0.53
CA ASP A 201 -0.47 7.14 0.74
C ASP A 201 0.81 6.89 -0.07
N LEU A 202 1.10 5.63 -0.41
CA LEU A 202 2.30 5.25 -1.17
C LEU A 202 2.34 5.87 -2.57
N TYR A 203 1.18 6.06 -3.19
CA TYR A 203 1.04 6.61 -4.55
C TYR A 203 0.66 8.09 -4.58
N LYS A 204 0.54 8.74 -3.42
CA LYS A 204 0.34 10.18 -3.39
C LYS A 204 1.63 10.86 -3.80
N GLU A 205 1.61 11.47 -4.98
CA GLU A 205 2.71 12.32 -5.42
C GLU A 205 3.04 13.36 -4.33
N PRO A 206 4.33 13.66 -4.10
CA PRO A 206 4.70 14.72 -3.18
C PRO A 206 4.06 16.03 -3.64
N LEU A 207 3.53 16.78 -2.67
CA LEU A 207 2.88 18.06 -2.93
C LEU A 207 3.82 18.95 -3.74
N THR A 208 3.29 19.52 -4.84
CA THR A 208 4.02 20.52 -5.61
C THR A 208 4.42 21.70 -4.71
N PRO A 209 5.50 22.46 -5.02
CA PRO A 209 5.91 23.59 -4.20
C PRO A 209 4.77 24.59 -3.92
N GLN A 210 3.86 24.77 -4.88
CA GLN A 210 2.66 25.58 -4.74
C GLN A 210 1.69 25.02 -3.70
N GLN A 211 1.37 23.72 -3.80
CA GLN A 211 0.52 23.03 -2.83
C GLN A 211 1.17 22.98 -1.43
N MET A 212 2.49 22.79 -1.34
CA MET A 212 3.24 22.87 -0.08
C MET A 212 3.11 24.26 0.56
N THR A 213 3.22 25.33 -0.22
CA THR A 213 3.06 26.70 0.26
C THR A 213 1.65 26.94 0.78
N ILE A 214 0.64 26.44 0.06
CA ILE A 214 -0.76 26.52 0.48
C ILE A 214 -0.98 25.73 1.78
N LYS A 215 -0.44 24.52 1.88
CA LYS A 215 -0.53 23.67 3.08
C LYS A 215 0.15 24.33 4.27
N TYR A 216 1.35 24.87 4.08
CA TYR A 216 2.08 25.61 5.11
C TYR A 216 1.23 26.78 5.63
N LYS A 217 0.73 27.64 4.73
CA LYS A 217 -0.09 28.81 5.11
C LYS A 217 -1.40 28.44 5.80
N ARG A 218 -2.02 27.32 5.41
CA ARG A 218 -3.34 26.90 5.93
C ARG A 218 -3.26 26.13 7.24
N GLU A 219 -2.29 25.23 7.37
CA GLU A 219 -2.20 24.27 8.47
C GLU A 219 -1.05 24.64 9.42
N ILE A 220 0.17 24.72 8.88
CA ILE A 220 1.40 24.83 9.68
C ILE A 220 1.56 26.22 10.29
N GLU A 221 1.33 27.28 9.52
CA GLU A 221 1.43 28.66 10.00
C GLU A 221 0.33 28.98 11.02
N LYS A 222 -0.82 28.29 10.97
CA LYS A 222 -1.85 28.44 12.00
C LYS A 222 -1.47 27.77 13.32
N THR A 223 -0.81 26.61 13.27
CA THR A 223 -0.40 25.87 14.47
C THR A 223 0.87 26.44 15.09
N ILE A 224 1.88 26.72 14.26
CA ILE A 224 3.20 27.23 14.68
C ILE A 224 3.18 28.75 14.85
N GLY A 225 2.25 29.45 14.19
CA GLY A 225 2.25 30.90 14.07
C GLY A 225 3.23 31.41 13.01
N THR A 226 3.20 32.71 12.76
CA THR A 226 4.24 33.36 11.95
C THR A 226 5.55 33.37 12.73
N PRO A 227 6.64 32.76 12.23
CA PRO A 227 7.92 32.87 12.90
C PRO A 227 8.36 34.34 12.85
N TYR A 228 8.44 35.01 14.01
CA TYR A 228 8.87 36.41 14.14
C TYR A 228 10.37 36.62 13.83
N ARG A 229 10.95 35.88 12.88
CA ARG A 229 12.39 35.88 12.57
C ARG A 229 12.93 37.28 12.29
N ARG A 230 12.19 38.12 11.55
CA ARG A 230 12.55 39.54 11.31
C ARG A 230 12.41 40.43 12.55
N ARG A 231 11.43 40.16 13.43
CA ARG A 231 11.15 40.95 14.64
C ARG A 231 12.10 40.62 15.80
N LEU A 232 12.52 39.36 15.88
CA LEU A 232 13.42 38.84 16.91
C LEU A 232 14.89 38.82 16.48
N TRP A 233 15.19 39.17 15.22
CA TRP A 233 16.56 39.15 14.71
C TRP A 233 17.50 40.01 15.56
N HIS A 234 17.05 41.22 15.94
CA HIS A 234 17.82 42.10 16.81
C HIS A 234 17.94 41.61 18.26
N PHE A 235 17.13 40.64 18.71
CA PHE A 235 17.24 40.06 20.05
C PHE A 235 18.25 38.91 20.11
N PHE A 236 18.41 38.14 19.03
CA PHE A 236 19.30 36.96 18.98
C PHE A 236 20.57 37.17 18.16
N TYR A 237 20.72 38.30 17.46
CA TYR A 237 21.94 38.62 16.72
C TYR A 237 23.04 39.11 17.69
N PRO A 238 24.24 38.48 17.70
CA PRO A 238 25.31 38.85 18.63
C PRO A 238 25.77 40.31 18.50
N GLY A 239 25.68 40.88 17.29
CA GLY A 239 26.05 42.27 17.03
C GLY A 239 25.11 43.31 17.63
N THR A 240 23.91 42.92 18.07
CA THR A 240 22.95 43.82 18.73
C THR A 240 22.90 43.65 20.25
N LEU A 241 23.42 42.55 20.80
CA LEU A 241 23.54 42.31 22.25
C LEU A 241 24.33 43.41 22.99
N HIS A 242 25.32 44.01 22.32
CA HIS A 242 26.15 45.09 22.86
C HIS A 242 25.44 46.45 22.93
N LYS A 243 24.23 46.59 22.35
CA LYS A 243 23.48 47.86 22.30
C LYS A 243 22.37 47.97 23.34
N THR A 244 22.09 46.91 24.10
CA THR A 244 21.00 46.90 25.08
C THR A 244 21.53 46.61 26.48
N SER A 245 21.10 47.40 27.47
CA SER A 245 21.35 47.08 28.87
C SER A 245 20.67 45.75 29.24
N PRO A 246 21.28 44.93 30.12
CA PRO A 246 20.76 43.61 30.44
C PRO A 246 19.44 43.75 31.21
N ARG A 247 18.32 43.60 30.51
CA ARG A 247 17.02 43.33 31.15
C ARG A 247 16.90 41.83 31.34
N ARG A 248 16.61 41.43 32.58
CA ARG A 248 16.39 40.03 32.98
C ARG A 248 15.30 39.40 32.10
N PHE A 249 15.68 38.48 31.23
CA PHE A 249 14.73 37.65 30.50
C PHE A 249 14.13 36.64 31.48
N ILE A 250 12.83 36.75 31.73
CA ILE A 250 12.07 35.68 32.38
C ILE A 250 11.76 34.67 31.27
N ALA A 251 12.36 33.49 31.34
CA ALA A 251 12.14 32.44 30.34
C ALA A 251 10.65 32.06 30.29
N PRO A 252 10.03 31.92 29.11
CA PRO A 252 8.68 31.43 29.00
C PRO A 252 8.63 29.98 29.49
N LYS A 253 7.62 29.65 30.31
CA LYS A 253 7.40 28.28 30.78
C LYS A 253 6.98 27.41 29.59
N ALA A 254 7.67 26.29 29.40
CA ALA A 254 7.30 25.30 28.40
C ALA A 254 5.88 24.79 28.68
N LYS A 255 5.00 24.88 27.69
CA LYS A 255 3.76 24.09 27.66
C LYS A 255 4.04 22.84 26.83
N THR A 256 4.00 21.69 27.49
CA THR A 256 3.93 20.38 26.83
C THR A 256 2.54 20.24 26.22
N ILE A 257 2.50 19.92 24.91
CA ILE A 257 1.31 19.40 24.23
C ILE A 257 1.24 17.90 24.53
#